data_AF-A0A9X4CDB0-F1
#
_entry.id   AF-A0A9X4CDB0-F1
#
_cell.length_a   1.000
_cell.length_b   1.000
_cell.length_c   1.000
_cell.angle_alpha   90.00
_cell.angle_beta   90.00
_cell.angle_gamma   90.00
#
_symmetry.space_group_name_H-M   'P 1'
#
loop_
_entity.id
_entity.type
_entity.pdbx_description
1 polymer ?
#
loop_
_entity_poly.entity_id
_entity_poly.type
_entity_poly.pdbx_seq_one_letter_code
_entity_poly.pdbx_strand_id
1 'polypeptide(L)'
;MSTKKLELEAMSLDDLWSLHEEISGILSDRIKAEKQELEKRLAVLGGGMAALAETSGLGVSPNGKQRRKYPRVLPKYRNPQTSETWSGRGKRPRWLVAAMKSGRRIEEFRIGEAAPKLRQRA
;
A
#
# COMPACT_ATOMS: atom_id res chain seq x y z
N MET A 1 -49.26 -10.92 -3.46
CA MET A 1 -48.62 -12.23 -3.23
C MET A 1 -47.96 -12.65 -4.54
N SER A 2 -46.66 -12.97 -4.54
CA SER A 2 -45.94 -13.38 -5.75
C SER A 2 -46.55 -14.66 -6.30
N THR A 3 -46.99 -14.68 -7.57
CA THR A 3 -47.66 -15.84 -8.20
C THR A 3 -46.81 -17.12 -8.11
N LYS A 4 -45.49 -16.98 -8.21
CA LYS A 4 -44.52 -18.06 -8.04
C LYS A 4 -44.58 -18.73 -6.66
N LYS A 5 -44.93 -17.99 -5.60
CA LYS A 5 -45.02 -18.55 -4.24
C LYS A 5 -46.20 -19.51 -4.12
N LEU A 6 -47.34 -19.16 -4.73
CA LEU A 6 -48.55 -19.98 -4.70
C LEU A 6 -48.38 -21.26 -5.53
N GLU A 7 -47.61 -21.19 -6.62
CA GLU A 7 -47.24 -22.36 -7.43
C GLU A 7 -46.29 -23.31 -6.68
N LEU A 8 -45.30 -22.77 -5.97
CA LEU A 8 -44.36 -23.56 -5.16
C LEU A 8 -45.03 -24.27 -3.98
N GLU A 9 -46.03 -23.64 -3.35
CA GLU A 9 -46.79 -24.24 -2.24
C GLU A 9 -47.71 -25.39 -2.69
N ALA A 10 -48.07 -25.45 -3.97
CA ALA A 10 -48.92 -26.48 -4.55
C ALA A 10 -48.14 -27.68 -5.14
N MET A 11 -46.82 -27.54 -5.33
CA MET A 11 -45.96 -28.63 -5.82
C MET A 11 -45.63 -29.64 -4.72
N SER A 12 -45.32 -30.88 -5.11
CA SER A 12 -44.89 -31.90 -4.17
C SER A 12 -43.49 -31.57 -3.60
N LEU A 13 -43.15 -32.16 -2.45
CA LEU A 13 -41.82 -31.99 -1.84
C LEU A 13 -40.68 -32.44 -2.75
N ASP A 14 -40.91 -33.44 -3.60
CA ASP A 14 -39.92 -33.99 -4.54
C ASP A 14 -39.70 -33.03 -5.73
N ASP A 15 -40.77 -32.43 -6.23
CA ASP A 15 -40.71 -31.39 -7.27
C ASP A 15 -40.01 -30.12 -6.76
N LEU A 16 -40.28 -29.73 -5.51
CA LEU A 16 -39.61 -28.62 -4.83
C LEU A 16 -38.10 -28.87 -4.67
N TRP A 17 -37.71 -30.10 -4.35
CA TRP A 17 -36.29 -30.48 -4.23
C TRP A 17 -35.58 -30.50 -5.58
N SER A 18 -36.23 -31.04 -6.61
CA SER A 18 -35.72 -31.04 -7.98
C SER A 18 -35.51 -29.61 -8.49
N LEU A 19 -36.47 -28.71 -8.25
CA LEU A 19 -36.36 -27.30 -8.58
C LEU A 19 -35.23 -26.60 -7.81
N HIS A 20 -35.03 -26.94 -6.53
CA HIS A 20 -33.91 -26.42 -5.75
C HIS A 20 -32.56 -26.85 -6.31
N GLU A 21 -32.42 -28.11 -6.72
CA GLU A 21 -31.20 -28.63 -7.33
C GLU A 21 -30.91 -27.97 -8.68
N GLU A 22 -31.94 -27.80 -9.51
CA GLU A 22 -31.85 -27.13 -10.80
C GLU A 22 -31.47 -25.65 -10.65
N ILE A 23 -32.11 -24.93 -9.71
CA ILE A 23 -31.76 -23.54 -9.37
C ILE A 23 -30.33 -23.46 -8.83
N SER A 24 -29.91 -24.40 -7.99
CA SER A 24 -28.54 -24.45 -7.45
C SER A 24 -27.51 -24.64 -8.57
N GLY A 25 -27.80 -25.52 -9.53
CA GLY A 25 -26.99 -25.72 -10.73
C GLY A 25 -26.87 -24.43 -11.55
N ILE A 26 -28.01 -23.83 -11.91
CA ILE A 26 -28.08 -22.57 -12.68
C ILE A 26 -27.34 -21.44 -11.96
N LEU A 27 -27.53 -21.31 -10.65
CA LEU A 27 -26.88 -20.28 -9.85
C LEU A 27 -25.36 -20.49 -9.83
N SER A 28 -24.89 -21.73 -9.69
CA SER A 28 -23.47 -22.06 -9.69
C SER A 28 -22.81 -21.68 -11.03
N ASP A 29 -23.47 -21.95 -12.15
CA ASP A 29 -22.96 -21.65 -13.48
C ASP A 29 -22.99 -20.16 -13.77
N ARG A 30 -24.04 -19.47 -13.31
CA ARG A 30 -24.13 -18.01 -13.43
C ARG A 30 -23.08 -17.29 -12.58
N ILE A 31 -22.82 -17.75 -11.37
CA ILE A 31 -21.73 -17.23 -10.52
C ILE A 31 -20.37 -17.45 -11.19
N LYS A 32 -20.11 -18.64 -11.77
CA LYS A 32 -18.86 -18.91 -12.49
C LYS A 32 -18.71 -17.98 -13.71
N ALA A 33 -19.77 -17.80 -14.50
CA ALA A 33 -19.75 -16.94 -15.67
C ALA A 33 -19.49 -15.47 -15.29
N GLU A 34 -20.15 -14.98 -14.25
CA GLU A 34 -19.97 -13.62 -13.75
C GLU A 34 -18.57 -13.41 -13.16
N LYS A 35 -18.05 -14.40 -12.43
CA LYS A 35 -16.65 -14.41 -11.97
C LYS A 35 -15.67 -14.34 -13.13
N GLN A 36 -15.85 -15.15 -14.19
CA GLN A 36 -14.98 -15.11 -15.36
C GLN A 36 -15.03 -13.76 -16.09
N GLU A 37 -16.21 -13.14 -16.17
CA GLU A 37 -16.36 -11.81 -16.74
C GLU A 37 -15.61 -10.75 -15.91
N LEU A 38 -15.73 -10.80 -14.58
CA LEU A 38 -14.96 -9.94 -13.68
C LEU A 38 -13.45 -10.16 -13.82
N GLU A 39 -13.00 -11.41 -13.93
CA GLU A 39 -11.60 -11.74 -14.16
C GLU A 39 -11.09 -11.21 -15.50
N LYS A 40 -11.88 -11.29 -16.58
CA LYS A 40 -11.53 -10.69 -17.88
C LYS A 40 -11.40 -9.16 -17.78
N ARG A 41 -12.36 -8.50 -17.12
CA ARG A 41 -12.30 -7.04 -16.89
C ARG A 41 -11.08 -6.67 -16.05
N LEU A 42 -10.77 -7.46 -15.03
CA LEU A 42 -9.61 -7.27 -14.18
C LEU A 42 -8.30 -7.60 -14.92
N ALA A 43 -8.29 -8.50 -15.89
CA ALA A 43 -7.14 -8.77 -16.75
C ALA A 43 -6.85 -7.58 -17.70
N VAL A 44 -7.90 -6.98 -18.29
CA VAL A 44 -7.76 -5.76 -19.12
C VAL A 44 -7.26 -4.59 -18.29
N LEU A 45 -7.86 -4.36 -17.12
CA LEU A 45 -7.42 -3.30 -16.19
C LEU A 45 -6.07 -3.60 -15.55
N GLY A 46 -5.76 -4.86 -15.27
CA GLY A 46 -4.50 -5.33 -14.71
C GLY A 46 -3.36 -5.18 -15.70
N GLY A 47 -3.59 -5.41 -17.00
CA GLY A 47 -2.65 -5.10 -18.06
C GLY A 47 -2.39 -3.60 -18.21
N GLY A 48 -3.46 -2.78 -18.11
CA GLY A 48 -3.35 -1.31 -18.12
C GLY A 48 -2.67 -0.73 -16.88
N MET A 49 -2.98 -1.26 -15.70
CA MET A 49 -2.31 -0.92 -14.43
C MET A 49 -0.87 -1.40 -14.40
N ALA A 50 -0.56 -2.56 -14.99
CA ALA A 50 0.83 -3.02 -15.12
C ALA A 50 1.62 -2.06 -16.01
N ALA A 51 1.06 -1.63 -17.15
CA ALA A 51 1.68 -0.62 -18.02
C ALA A 51 1.82 0.75 -17.32
N LEU A 52 0.80 1.22 -16.58
CA LEU A 52 0.87 2.47 -15.81
C LEU A 52 1.83 2.36 -14.61
N ALA A 53 1.92 1.21 -13.94
CA ALA A 53 2.86 0.95 -12.86
C ALA A 53 4.31 0.88 -13.36
N GLU A 54 4.53 0.43 -14.59
CA GLU A 54 5.82 0.47 -15.27
C GLU A 54 6.26 1.91 -15.56
N THR A 55 5.32 2.80 -15.93
CA THR A 55 5.59 4.25 -16.07
C THR A 55 5.74 4.98 -14.72
N SER A 56 5.12 4.48 -13.64
CA SER A 56 5.07 5.15 -12.33
C SER A 56 6.04 4.58 -11.28
N GLY A 57 6.89 3.60 -11.62
CA GLY A 57 7.89 3.02 -10.71
C GLY A 57 7.32 2.21 -9.53
N LEU A 58 6.01 1.97 -9.52
CA LEU A 58 5.29 1.20 -8.50
C LEU A 58 5.02 -0.24 -8.99
N GLY A 59 6.04 -0.88 -9.56
CA GLY A 59 5.93 -2.21 -10.13
C GLY A 59 5.72 -3.31 -9.08
N VAL A 60 4.58 -4.01 -9.16
CA VAL A 60 4.48 -5.43 -8.79
C VAL A 60 4.66 -6.20 -10.09
N SER A 61 5.87 -6.68 -10.34
CA SER A 61 6.18 -7.55 -11.48
C SER A 61 5.86 -9.00 -11.10
N PRO A 62 5.21 -9.79 -11.98
CA PRO A 62 4.94 -11.21 -11.74
C PRO A 62 6.19 -12.09 -11.85
N ASN A 63 7.32 -11.55 -12.34
CA ASN A 63 8.63 -12.17 -12.28
C ASN A 63 9.51 -11.39 -11.29
N GLY A 64 9.25 -11.60 -10.01
CA GLY A 64 9.78 -10.80 -8.92
C GLY A 64 11.30 -10.92 -8.75
N LYS A 65 12.06 -10.07 -9.44
CA LYS A 65 13.41 -9.72 -8.96
C LYS A 65 13.23 -9.12 -7.56
N GLN A 66 13.59 -9.87 -6.53
CA GLN A 66 13.43 -9.42 -5.14
C GLN A 66 14.05 -8.02 -4.99
N ARG A 67 13.22 -7.06 -4.59
CA ARG A 67 13.69 -5.72 -4.22
C ARG A 67 14.75 -5.90 -3.13
N ARG A 68 15.98 -5.44 -3.41
CA ARG A 68 17.06 -5.47 -2.42
C ARG A 68 16.59 -4.75 -1.15
N LYS A 69 16.69 -5.43 -0.01
CA LYS A 69 16.42 -4.81 1.30
C LYS A 69 17.37 -3.63 1.46
N TYR A 70 16.81 -2.42 1.51
CA TYR A 70 17.62 -1.22 1.70
C TYR A 70 18.11 -1.17 3.16
N PRO A 71 19.38 -0.81 3.42
CA PRO A 71 19.87 -0.69 4.79
C PRO A 71 19.08 0.37 5.56
N ARG A 72 18.83 0.10 6.86
CA ARG A 72 18.18 1.07 7.75
C ARG A 72 19.04 2.33 7.83
N VAL A 73 18.46 3.47 7.47
CA VAL A 73 19.15 4.76 7.54
C VAL A 73 19.02 5.31 8.95
N LEU A 74 20.13 5.36 9.68
CA LEU A 74 20.17 5.94 11.03
C LEU A 74 20.13 7.48 10.96
N PRO A 75 19.48 8.16 11.93
CA PRO A 75 19.55 9.60 12.03
C PRO A 75 20.97 10.08 12.37
N LYS A 76 21.47 11.11 11.66
CA LYS A 76 22.82 11.66 11.85
C LYS A 76 22.82 12.98 12.61
N TYR A 77 21.71 13.74 12.58
CA TYR A 77 21.56 15.03 13.23
C TYR A 77 20.27 15.10 14.04
N ARG A 78 20.25 15.81 15.18
CA ARG A 78 19.09 16.01 16.06
C ARG A 78 18.97 17.47 16.45
N ASN A 79 17.73 17.96 16.47
CA ASN A 79 17.40 19.25 17.04
C ASN A 79 17.30 19.14 18.58
N PRO A 80 18.08 19.90 19.37
CA PRO A 80 18.00 19.89 20.82
C PRO A 80 16.69 20.50 21.36
N GLN A 81 16.01 21.35 20.59
CA GLN A 81 14.79 22.04 21.04
C GLN A 81 13.52 21.24 20.78
N THR A 82 13.41 20.62 19.60
CA THR A 82 12.18 19.92 19.17
C THR A 82 12.33 18.40 19.05
N SER A 83 13.52 17.86 19.35
CA SER A 83 13.86 16.43 19.21
C SER A 83 13.73 15.82 17.81
N GLU A 84 13.43 16.64 16.79
CA GLU A 84 13.44 16.23 15.38
C GLU A 84 14.81 15.70 14.95
N THR A 85 14.83 14.67 14.10
CA THR A 85 16.09 14.07 13.62
C THR A 85 16.18 14.06 12.11
N TRP A 86 17.42 14.09 11.60
CA TRP A 86 17.71 14.09 10.18
C TRP A 86 18.87 13.14 9.87
N SER A 87 18.69 12.24 8.90
CA SER A 87 19.70 11.25 8.51
C SER A 87 20.85 11.82 7.67
N GLY A 88 20.77 13.09 7.26
CA GLY A 88 21.70 13.68 6.32
C GLY A 88 21.44 13.30 4.87
N ARG A 89 20.36 12.56 4.59
CA ARG A 89 19.90 12.23 3.23
C ARG A 89 18.66 13.06 2.89
N GLY A 90 18.54 13.47 1.62
CA GLY A 90 17.40 14.22 1.11
C GLY A 90 17.39 15.70 1.51
N LYS A 91 16.20 16.34 1.44
CA LYS A 91 16.03 17.77 1.71
C LYS A 91 16.33 18.08 3.18
N ARG A 92 17.12 19.14 3.41
CA ARG A 92 17.41 19.65 4.76
C ARG A 92 16.13 20.12 5.45
N PRO A 93 15.90 19.76 6.72
CA PRO A 93 14.72 20.21 7.46
C PRO A 93 14.80 21.71 7.79
N ARG A 94 13.64 22.34 8.01
CA ARG A 94 13.52 23.80 8.18
C ARG A 94 14.33 24.33 9.36
N TRP A 95 14.35 23.59 10.47
CA TRP A 95 15.13 23.96 11.67
C TRP A 95 16.63 24.00 11.39
N LEU A 96 17.15 23.07 10.59
CA LEU A 96 18.58 23.02 10.28
C LEU A 96 18.97 24.15 9.33
N VAL A 97 18.10 24.48 8.38
CA VAL A 97 18.28 25.65 7.51
C VAL A 97 18.24 26.94 8.32
N ALA A 98 17.31 27.07 9.27
CA ALA A 98 17.23 28.23 10.16
C ALA A 98 18.48 28.35 11.06
N ALA A 99 18.95 27.23 11.62
CA ALA A 99 20.16 27.21 12.44
C ALA A 99 21.40 27.63 11.64
N MET A 100 21.55 27.15 10.41
CA MET A 100 22.64 27.57 9.52
C MET A 100 22.55 29.06 9.14
N LYS A 101 21.34 29.59 8.92
CA LYS A 101 21.15 31.03 8.68
C LYS A 101 21.49 31.88 9.91
N SER A 102 21.27 31.36 11.11
CA SER A 102 21.67 32.01 12.36
C SER A 102 23.18 31.92 12.65
N GLY A 103 23.97 31.35 11.74
CA GLY A 103 25.43 31.23 11.87
C GLY A 103 25.91 29.96 12.59
N ARG A 104 25.00 29.07 12.99
CA ARG A 104 25.36 27.80 13.65
C ARG A 104 25.82 26.76 12.64
N ARG A 105 26.74 25.89 13.08
CA ARG A 105 27.27 24.80 12.24
C ARG A 105 26.40 23.56 12.39
N ILE A 106 26.21 22.86 11.27
CA ILE A 106 25.50 21.59 11.22
C ILE A 106 26.10 20.52 12.15
N GLU A 107 27.40 20.59 12.40
CA GLU A 107 28.16 19.69 13.28
C GLU A 107 27.66 19.73 14.73
N GLU A 108 27.16 20.89 15.20
CA GLU A 108 26.60 21.07 16.54
C GLU A 108 25.36 20.19 16.79
N PHE A 109 24.68 19.80 15.72
CA PHE A 109 23.47 18.98 15.77
C PHE A 109 23.76 17.49 15.56
N ARG A 110 25.01 17.05 15.38
CA ARG A 110 25.34 15.66 15.00
C ARG A 110 25.15 14.69 16.18
N ILE A 111 24.51 13.56 15.91
CA ILE A 111 24.33 12.46 16.85
C ILE A 111 25.44 11.44 16.57
N GLY A 112 26.31 11.18 17.54
CA GLY A 112 27.32 10.10 17.44
C GLY A 112 28.76 10.53 17.15
N GLU A 113 29.08 11.83 17.26
CA GLU A 113 30.46 12.30 17.41
C GLU A 113 30.44 13.28 18.57
N ALA A 114 31.28 13.04 19.59
CA ALA A 114 31.33 13.86 20.80
C ALA A 114 31.37 15.35 20.43
N ALA A 115 30.54 16.14 21.12
CA ALA A 115 30.45 17.58 20.96
C ALA A 115 31.84 18.21 20.75
N PRO A 116 32.04 19.10 19.76
CA PRO A 116 33.31 19.77 19.59
C PRO A 116 33.57 20.59 20.86
N LYS A 117 34.61 20.23 21.63
CA LYS A 117 35.09 21.02 22.76
C LYS A 117 35.31 22.45 22.28
N LEU A 118 34.54 23.39 22.84
CA LEU A 118 34.71 24.82 22.65
C LEU A 118 36.19 25.14 22.97
N ARG A 119 37.00 25.47 21.96
CA ARG A 119 38.35 25.97 22.21
C ARG A 119 38.22 27.37 22.82
N GLN A 120 38.23 27.44 24.15
CA GLN A 120 38.49 28.69 24.86
C GLN A 120 39.89 29.16 24.46
N ARG A 121 39.95 30.34 23.85
CA ARG A 121 41.21 31.05 23.60
C ARG A 121 41.54 31.79 24.89
N ALA A 122 42.71 31.49 25.46
CA ALA A 122 43.38 32.34 26.44
C ALA A 122 44.08 33.50 25.73
#